data_AF-A0A9P1EYS3-F1
#
_entry.id   AF-A0A9P1EYS3-F1
#
_cell.length_a   1.000
_cell.length_b   1.000
_cell.length_c   1.000
_cell.angle_alpha   90.00
_cell.angle_beta   90.00
_cell.angle_gamma   90.00
#
_symmetry.space_group_name_H-M   'P 1'
#
loop_
_entity.id
_entity.type
_entity.pdbx_description
1 polymer ?
#
loop_
_entity_poly.entity_id
_entity_poly.type
_entity_poly.pdbx_seq_one_letter_code
_entity_poly.pdbx_strand_id
1 'polypeptide(L)'
;MSSEASKLVNKLHITEIKTREEMTKKSETPHPEWRVYRLTLFMEHAAFCQKERCVKYFCPSIKSILEHIDECFDLKCDACLRFNVLIFEHVRNCEDSRTCRIPGCLSIARAIGTNKETAEEQGPSALNSKNQKRRNRRKAKKAEKQVMDQL
;
A
#
# COMPACT_ATOMS: atom_id res chain seq x y z
N MET A 1 12.27 17.92 4.12
CA MET A 1 13.27 16.82 4.04
C MET A 1 12.62 15.63 3.38
N SER A 2 13.26 15.00 2.40
CA SER A 2 12.70 13.82 1.69
C SER A 2 12.76 12.60 2.62
N SER A 3 11.64 11.88 2.79
CA SER A 3 11.57 10.69 3.64
C SER A 3 12.45 9.57 3.09
N GLU A 4 12.84 8.61 3.94
CA GLU A 4 13.65 7.46 3.50
C GLU A 4 12.95 6.67 2.38
N ALA A 5 11.62 6.52 2.47
CA ALA A 5 10.80 5.92 1.42
C ALA A 5 10.93 6.69 0.08
N SER A 6 10.90 8.02 0.08
CA SER A 6 11.07 8.81 -1.14
C SER A 6 12.45 8.61 -1.79
N LYS A 7 13.51 8.42 -0.99
CA LYS A 7 14.84 8.09 -1.52
C LYS A 7 14.85 6.70 -2.18
N LEU A 8 14.19 5.72 -1.58
CA LEU A 8 14.09 4.37 -2.14
C LEU A 8 13.30 4.36 -3.44
N VAL A 9 12.17 5.07 -3.49
CA VAL A 9 11.37 5.21 -4.73
C VAL A 9 12.19 5.91 -5.83
N ASN A 10 13.00 6.91 -5.49
CA ASN A 10 13.94 7.54 -6.44
C ASN A 10 14.95 6.54 -7.03
N LYS A 11 15.51 5.63 -6.21
CA LYS A 11 16.43 4.58 -6.69
C LYS A 11 15.77 3.60 -7.66
N LEU A 12 14.45 3.45 -7.58
CA LEU A 12 13.66 2.63 -8.52
C LEU A 12 13.29 3.39 -9.79
N HIS A 13 13.61 4.69 -9.88
CA HIS A 13 13.29 5.56 -11.01
C HIS A 13 11.80 5.52 -11.41
N ILE A 14 10.91 5.44 -10.42
CA ILE A 14 9.47 5.55 -10.61
C ILE A 14 9.14 7.05 -10.61
N THR A 15 8.97 7.67 -11.77
CA THR A 15 8.75 9.13 -11.87
C THR A 15 7.28 9.50 -12.02
N GLU A 16 6.45 8.56 -12.48
CA GLU A 16 5.02 8.75 -12.56
C GLU A 16 4.39 8.77 -11.16
N ILE A 17 3.41 9.64 -10.99
CA ILE A 17 2.56 9.73 -9.81
C ILE A 17 1.18 9.24 -10.22
N LYS A 18 0.58 8.33 -9.46
CA LYS A 18 -0.83 7.99 -9.61
C LYS A 18 -1.58 8.32 -8.33
N THR A 19 -2.40 9.37 -8.42
CA THR A 19 -3.38 9.70 -7.39
C THR A 19 -4.57 8.75 -7.46
N ARG A 20 -5.33 8.69 -6.36
CA ARG A 20 -6.56 7.90 -6.29
C ARG A 20 -7.57 8.32 -7.37
N GLU A 21 -7.69 9.62 -7.61
CA GLU A 21 -8.59 10.19 -8.60
C GLU A 21 -8.21 9.76 -10.02
N GLU A 22 -6.92 9.78 -10.35
CA GLU A 22 -6.42 9.33 -11.65
C GLU A 22 -6.64 7.84 -11.88
N MET A 23 -6.50 7.01 -10.84
CA MET A 23 -6.77 5.57 -10.95
C MET A 23 -8.23 5.23 -11.27
N THR A 24 -9.18 6.08 -10.87
CA THR A 24 -10.62 5.86 -11.15
C THR A 24 -11.05 6.24 -12.55
N LYS A 25 -10.26 7.08 -13.24
CA LYS A 25 -10.54 7.44 -14.63
C LYS A 25 -10.24 6.20 -15.46
N LYS A 26 -11.23 5.71 -16.22
CA LYS A 26 -11.02 4.72 -17.29
C LYS A 26 -10.16 5.35 -18.38
N SER A 27 -8.87 5.52 -18.12
CA SER A 27 -7.93 5.91 -19.16
C SER A 27 -7.58 4.66 -19.94
N GLU A 28 -7.71 4.75 -21.26
CA GLU A 28 -6.99 3.91 -22.22
C GLU A 28 -5.49 4.21 -22.07
N THR A 29 -4.88 3.87 -20.94
CA THR A 29 -3.44 3.95 -20.81
C THR A 29 -2.85 2.88 -21.74
N PRO A 30 -1.90 3.26 -22.62
CA PRO A 30 -1.12 2.30 -23.37
C PRO A 30 -0.51 1.28 -22.42
N HIS A 31 -0.10 0.12 -22.96
CA HIS A 31 0.63 -0.91 -22.23
C HIS A 31 1.57 -0.30 -21.18
N PRO A 32 1.54 -0.77 -19.91
CA PRO A 32 2.43 -0.25 -18.89
C PRO A 32 3.85 -0.28 -19.43
N GLU A 33 4.62 0.80 -19.21
CA GLU A 33 6.02 0.80 -19.61
C GLU A 33 6.68 -0.46 -19.05
N TRP A 34 7.48 -1.16 -19.87
CA TRP A 34 8.04 -2.45 -19.47
C TRP A 34 8.84 -2.40 -18.15
N ARG A 35 9.34 -1.22 -17.81
CA ARG A 35 9.92 -0.92 -16.49
C ARG A 35 8.91 -1.09 -15.35
N VAL A 36 7.73 -0.49 -15.46
CA VAL A 36 6.64 -0.59 -14.47
C VAL A 36 6.27 -2.06 -14.30
N TYR A 37 6.03 -2.78 -15.40
CA TYR A 37 5.71 -4.20 -15.37
C TYR A 37 6.78 -5.03 -14.63
N ARG A 38 8.06 -4.83 -14.97
CA ARG A 38 9.18 -5.51 -14.30
C ARG A 38 9.27 -5.17 -12.81
N LEU A 39 9.07 -3.91 -12.44
CA LEU A 39 9.07 -3.48 -11.03
C LEU A 39 7.90 -4.07 -10.26
N THR A 40 6.73 -4.24 -10.88
CA THR A 40 5.58 -4.94 -10.29
C THR A 40 5.93 -6.39 -9.95
N LEU A 41 6.64 -7.12 -10.81
CA LEU A 41 7.11 -8.48 -10.50
C LEU A 41 8.09 -8.52 -9.31
N PHE A 42 8.97 -7.52 -9.18
CA PHE A 42 9.85 -7.42 -8.02
C PHE A 42 9.09 -7.04 -6.75
N MET A 43 8.04 -6.22 -6.85
CA MET A 43 7.12 -5.90 -5.77
C MET A 43 6.38 -7.14 -5.27
N GLU A 44 5.82 -7.93 -6.18
CA GLU A 44 5.21 -9.22 -5.84
C GLU A 44 6.21 -10.12 -5.13
N HIS A 45 7.41 -10.29 -5.68
CA HIS A 45 8.45 -11.07 -4.99
C HIS A 45 8.70 -10.56 -3.57
N ALA A 46 8.91 -9.25 -3.38
CA ALA A 46 9.24 -8.67 -2.09
C ALA A 46 8.12 -8.87 -1.05
N ALA A 47 6.85 -8.77 -1.46
CA ALA A 47 5.68 -8.96 -0.59
C ALA A 47 5.55 -10.39 -0.04
N PHE A 48 6.01 -11.40 -0.78
CA PHE A 48 6.00 -12.81 -0.33
C PHE A 48 7.37 -13.29 0.19
N CYS A 49 8.42 -12.51 0.02
CA CYS A 49 9.78 -12.90 0.37
C CYS A 49 10.01 -12.85 1.89
N GLN A 50 10.24 -14.00 2.51
CA GLN A 50 10.57 -14.12 3.93
C GLN A 50 12.08 -14.01 4.24
N LYS A 51 12.94 -14.02 3.21
CA LYS A 51 14.40 -13.90 3.41
C LYS A 51 14.75 -12.48 3.84
N GLU A 52 15.29 -12.30 5.05
CA GLU A 52 15.76 -11.01 5.54
C GLU A 52 16.86 -10.43 4.63
N ARG A 53 17.85 -11.25 4.29
CA ARG A 53 18.96 -10.89 3.37
C ARG A 53 18.72 -11.47 1.98
N CYS A 54 17.66 -11.03 1.32
CA CYS A 54 17.41 -11.43 -0.06
C CYS A 54 18.35 -10.71 -1.04
N VAL A 55 19.06 -11.46 -1.88
CA VAL A 55 19.96 -10.92 -2.92
C VAL A 55 19.26 -10.60 -4.24
N LYS A 56 17.95 -10.90 -4.36
CA LYS A 56 17.19 -10.51 -5.56
C LYS A 56 17.12 -8.99 -5.66
N TYR A 57 17.27 -8.51 -6.89
CA TYR A 57 17.35 -7.09 -7.20
C TYR A 57 16.20 -6.30 -6.57
N PHE A 58 16.52 -5.17 -5.94
CA PHE A 58 15.61 -4.26 -5.25
C PHE A 58 14.76 -4.83 -4.11
N CYS A 59 14.82 -6.13 -3.80
CA CYS A 59 13.96 -6.75 -2.79
C CYS A 59 14.04 -6.06 -1.42
N PRO A 60 15.23 -5.76 -0.84
CA PRO A 60 15.31 -5.04 0.44
C PRO A 60 14.69 -3.64 0.39
N SER A 61 14.97 -2.88 -0.68
CA SER A 61 14.42 -1.53 -0.87
C SER A 61 12.89 -1.55 -1.00
N ILE A 62 12.37 -2.50 -1.78
CA ILE A 62 10.94 -2.64 -2.01
C ILE A 62 10.23 -3.09 -0.74
N LYS A 63 10.80 -4.01 0.06
CA LYS A 63 10.23 -4.37 1.37
C LYS A 63 10.05 -3.15 2.26
N SER A 64 11.08 -2.32 2.37
CA SER A 64 11.02 -1.08 3.17
C SER A 64 9.97 -0.09 2.65
N ILE A 65 9.76 -0.01 1.32
CA ILE A 65 8.67 0.79 0.75
C ILE A 65 7.29 0.19 1.08
N LEU A 66 7.14 -1.14 1.01
CA LEU A 66 5.88 -1.81 1.36
C LEU A 66 5.52 -1.63 2.84
N GLU A 67 6.51 -1.73 3.73
CA GLU A 67 6.36 -1.41 5.17
C GLU A 67 5.91 0.04 5.35
N HIS A 68 6.55 0.98 4.64
CA HIS A 68 6.12 2.37 4.67
C HIS A 68 4.66 2.54 4.23
N ILE A 69 4.23 1.88 3.15
CA ILE A 69 2.85 1.99 2.64
C ILE A 69 1.84 1.40 3.62
N ASP A 70 2.18 0.32 4.32
CA ASP A 70 1.30 -0.29 5.32
C ASP A 70 1.09 0.63 6.55
N GLU A 71 2.12 1.42 6.90
CA GLU A 71 2.11 2.30 8.06
C GLU A 71 1.78 3.77 7.75
N CYS A 72 1.83 4.19 6.47
CA CYS A 72 1.65 5.57 6.06
C CYS A 72 0.17 5.93 5.91
N PHE A 73 -0.25 7.02 6.58
CA PHE A 73 -1.61 7.55 6.52
C PHE A 73 -1.71 8.87 5.75
N ASP A 74 -0.59 9.37 5.21
CA ASP A 74 -0.56 10.61 4.44
C ASP A 74 -0.98 10.36 2.99
N LEU A 75 -2.19 10.83 2.65
CA LEU A 75 -2.76 10.72 1.31
C LEU A 75 -1.99 11.50 0.24
N LYS A 76 -1.11 12.43 0.64
CA LYS A 76 -0.27 13.24 -0.25
C LYS A 76 1.19 12.81 -0.21
N CYS A 77 1.50 11.65 0.39
CA CYS A 77 2.86 11.16 0.47
C CYS A 77 3.40 10.83 -0.94
N ASP A 78 4.45 11.55 -1.36
CA ASP A 78 5.11 11.37 -2.67
C ASP A 78 5.52 9.91 -2.92
N ALA A 79 6.13 9.27 -1.91
CA ALA A 79 6.56 7.87 -2.04
C ALA A 79 5.38 6.93 -2.30
N CYS A 80 4.29 7.07 -1.54
CA CYS A 80 3.09 6.26 -1.73
C CYS A 80 2.44 6.52 -3.09
N LEU A 81 2.29 7.79 -3.49
CA LEU A 81 1.62 8.14 -4.74
C LEU A 81 2.38 7.64 -5.98
N ARG A 82 3.71 7.65 -5.93
CA ARG A 82 4.55 7.09 -7.00
C ARG A 82 4.49 5.58 -7.01
N PHE A 83 4.56 4.95 -5.83
CA PHE A 83 4.53 3.49 -5.74
C PHE A 83 3.14 2.90 -6.08
N ASN A 84 2.07 3.68 -5.94
CA ASN A 84 0.72 3.31 -6.39
C ASN A 84 0.67 2.92 -7.87
N VAL A 85 1.59 3.40 -8.71
CA VAL A 85 1.69 2.99 -10.12
C VAL A 85 1.89 1.48 -10.23
N LEU A 86 2.76 0.92 -9.39
CA LEU A 86 3.04 -0.53 -9.39
C LEU A 86 1.87 -1.32 -8.80
N ILE A 87 1.28 -0.82 -7.71
CA ILE A 87 0.15 -1.49 -7.05
C ILE A 87 -1.07 -1.49 -7.98
N PHE A 88 -1.33 -0.39 -8.68
CA PHE A 88 -2.40 -0.30 -9.68
C PHE A 88 -2.19 -1.33 -10.80
N GLU A 89 -0.97 -1.47 -11.31
CA GLU A 89 -0.66 -2.48 -12.33
C GLU A 89 -0.83 -3.91 -11.79
N HIS A 90 -0.44 -4.17 -10.53
CA HIS A 90 -0.72 -5.45 -9.88
C HIS A 90 -2.23 -5.72 -9.78
N VAL A 91 -3.03 -4.74 -9.35
CA VAL A 91 -4.48 -4.90 -9.14
C VAL A 91 -5.20 -5.36 -10.42
N ARG A 92 -4.74 -4.93 -11.60
CA ARG A 92 -5.32 -5.35 -12.89
C ARG A 92 -5.26 -6.87 -13.12
N ASN A 93 -4.25 -7.53 -12.54
CA ASN A 93 -4.01 -8.96 -12.68
C ASN A 93 -4.24 -9.73 -11.35
N CYS A 94 -4.63 -9.02 -10.28
CA CYS A 94 -4.84 -9.60 -8.96
C CYS A 94 -6.17 -10.36 -8.92
N GLU A 95 -6.13 -11.65 -8.58
CA GLU A 95 -7.33 -12.49 -8.54
C GLU A 95 -8.26 -12.15 -7.37
N ASP A 96 -7.67 -11.96 -6.17
CA ASP A 96 -8.37 -11.63 -4.94
C ASP A 96 -7.60 -10.58 -4.12
N SER A 97 -8.05 -9.33 -4.22
CA SER A 97 -7.47 -8.21 -3.48
C SER A 97 -7.74 -8.25 -1.97
N ARG A 98 -8.68 -9.07 -1.47
CA ARG A 98 -9.00 -9.16 -0.03
C ARG A 98 -7.97 -9.98 0.74
N THR A 99 -7.42 -11.01 0.10
CA THR A 99 -6.40 -11.89 0.68
C THR A 99 -4.98 -11.56 0.20
N CYS A 100 -4.85 -10.62 -0.75
CA CYS A 100 -3.56 -10.17 -1.26
C CYS A 100 -2.68 -9.56 -0.15
N ARG A 101 -1.40 -9.95 -0.14
CA ARG A 101 -0.40 -9.48 0.85
C ARG A 101 0.22 -8.13 0.49
N ILE A 102 -0.07 -7.57 -0.68
CA ILE A 102 0.50 -6.29 -1.12
C ILE A 102 -0.27 -5.14 -0.44
N PRO A 103 0.37 -4.36 0.45
CA PRO A 103 -0.26 -3.21 1.07
C PRO A 103 -0.76 -2.23 0.00
N GLY A 104 -1.95 -1.68 0.22
CA GLY A 104 -2.61 -0.78 -0.74
C GLY A 104 -3.41 -1.48 -1.86
N CYS A 105 -3.20 -2.78 -2.13
CA CYS A 105 -3.92 -3.51 -3.18
C CYS A 105 -5.45 -3.42 -3.01
N LEU A 106 -5.98 -3.83 -1.85
CA LEU A 106 -7.41 -3.75 -1.56
C LEU A 106 -7.96 -2.30 -1.65
N SER A 107 -7.18 -1.32 -1.19
CA SER A 107 -7.57 0.09 -1.21
C SER A 107 -7.73 0.60 -2.65
N ILE A 108 -6.80 0.23 -3.54
CA ILE A 108 -6.84 0.59 -4.95
C ILE A 108 -7.93 -0.20 -5.68
N ALA A 109 -8.05 -1.51 -5.46
CA ALA A 109 -9.09 -2.35 -6.04
C ALA A 109 -10.51 -1.83 -5.73
N ARG A 110 -10.74 -1.36 -4.50
CA ARG A 110 -11.99 -0.67 -4.12
C ARG A 110 -12.17 0.67 -4.83
N ALA A 111 -11.10 1.43 -5.02
CA ALA A 111 -11.18 2.72 -5.70
C ALA A 111 -11.56 2.56 -7.18
N ILE A 112 -11.05 1.52 -7.84
CA ILE A 112 -11.26 1.29 -9.27
C ILE A 112 -12.43 0.34 -9.59
N GLY A 113 -13.08 -0.20 -8.55
CA GLY A 113 -14.25 -1.08 -8.69
C GLY A 113 -13.95 -2.50 -9.17
N THR A 114 -12.72 -2.99 -9.04
CA THR A 114 -12.32 -4.35 -9.45
C THR A 114 -12.39 -5.38 -8.32
N ASN A 115 -12.73 -4.95 -7.10
CA ASN A 115 -12.90 -5.86 -5.97
C ASN A 115 -14.11 -6.78 -6.23
N LYS A 116 -13.83 -8.05 -6.58
CA LYS A 116 -14.87 -9.07 -6.78
C LYS A 116 -15.62 -9.24 -5.46
N GLU A 117 -16.90 -8.88 -5.45
CA GLU A 117 -17.76 -9.14 -4.32
C GLU A 117 -18.02 -10.64 -4.26
N THR A 118 -17.35 -11.35 -3.35
CA THR A 118 -17.99 -12.54 -2.78
C THR A 118 -19.16 -12.01 -1.97
N ALA A 119 -20.35 -12.22 -2.51
CA ALA A 119 -21.62 -11.82 -1.95
C ALA A 119 -21.87 -12.61 -0.65
N GLU A 120 -21.26 -12.22 0.47
CA GLU A 120 -21.56 -12.85 1.77
C GLU A 120 -21.23 -12.04 3.04
N GLU A 121 -20.66 -10.83 2.95
CA GLU A 121 -20.50 -9.98 4.15
C GLU A 121 -20.97 -8.54 3.90
N GLN A 122 -22.28 -8.36 3.76
CA GLN A 122 -22.94 -7.09 4.06
C GLN A 122 -23.51 -7.16 5.47
N GLY A 123 -22.78 -6.60 6.43
CA GLY A 123 -23.28 -6.30 7.77
C GLY A 123 -22.65 -5.01 8.30
N PRO A 124 -23.41 -3.93 8.56
CA PRO A 124 -22.88 -2.65 9.06
C PRO A 124 -22.25 -2.71 10.47
N SER A 125 -22.23 -3.87 11.14
CA SER A 125 -21.74 -4.05 12.51
C SER A 125 -20.21 -4.26 12.61
N ALA A 126 -19.56 -4.84 11.58
CA ALA A 126 -18.15 -5.23 11.67
C ALA A 126 -17.16 -4.06 11.51
N LEU A 127 -17.50 -3.05 10.71
CA LEU A 127 -16.67 -1.87 10.50
C LEU A 127 -16.59 -0.98 11.76
N ASN A 128 -17.71 -0.88 12.48
CA ASN A 128 -17.81 -0.07 13.69
C ASN A 128 -16.99 -0.70 14.84
N SER A 129 -17.04 -2.03 14.96
CA SER A 129 -16.32 -2.79 15.98
C SER A 129 -14.79 -2.69 15.84
N LYS A 130 -14.25 -2.75 14.61
CA LYS A 130 -12.79 -2.64 14.36
C LYS A 130 -12.28 -1.20 14.55
N ASN A 131 -13.05 -0.19 14.14
CA ASN A 131 -12.70 1.22 14.37
C ASN A 131 -12.79 1.62 15.85
N GLN A 132 -13.77 1.12 16.59
CA GLN A 132 -13.93 1.39 18.02
C GLN A 132 -12.80 0.76 18.86
N LYS A 133 -12.41 -0.49 18.54
CA LYS A 133 -11.27 -1.16 19.19
C LYS A 133 -9.93 -0.46 18.90
N ARG A 134 -9.73 0.05 17.69
CA ARG A 134 -8.54 0.86 17.32
C ARG A 134 -8.52 2.24 18.00
N ARG A 135 -9.68 2.89 18.13
CA ARG A 135 -9.82 4.18 18.83
C ARG A 135 -9.55 4.04 20.33
N ASN A 136 -9.99 2.95 20.95
CA ASN A 136 -9.73 2.67 22.37
C ASN A 136 -8.23 2.39 22.63
N ARG A 137 -7.54 1.67 21.74
CA ARG A 137 -6.07 1.50 21.82
C ARG A 137 -5.30 2.83 21.71
N ARG A 138 -5.75 3.77 20.85
CA ARG A 138 -5.14 5.10 20.74
C ARG A 138 -5.32 5.94 22.01
N LYS A 139 -6.47 5.82 22.68
CA LYS A 139 -6.71 6.48 23.97
C LYS A 139 -5.84 5.90 25.10
N ALA A 140 -5.72 4.56 25.16
CA ALA A 140 -4.88 3.89 26.16
C ALA A 140 -3.39 4.30 26.02
N LYS A 141 -2.83 4.22 24.80
CA LYS A 141 -1.44 4.62 24.55
C LYS A 141 -1.16 6.10 24.83
N LYS A 142 -2.14 6.98 24.61
CA LYS A 142 -2.02 8.41 24.91
C LYS A 142 -2.06 8.68 26.43
N ALA A 143 -2.90 7.95 27.17
CA ALA A 143 -2.96 8.03 28.63
C ALA A 143 -1.68 7.49 29.28
N GLU A 144 -1.15 6.35 28.81
CA GLU A 144 0.13 5.79 29.29
C GLU A 144 1.29 6.77 29.07
N LYS A 145 1.35 7.43 27.91
CA LYS A 145 2.37 8.44 27.63
C LYS A 145 2.25 9.66 28.55
N GLN A 146 1.02 10.13 28.82
CA GLN A 146 0.80 11.29 29.71
C GLN A 146 1.14 11.01 31.17
N VAL A 147 1.02 9.76 31.64
CA VAL A 147 1.43 9.37 32.99
C VAL A 147 2.95 9.28 33.10
N MET A 148 3.63 8.79 32.06
CA MET A 148 5.10 8.71 32.03
C MET A 148 5.78 10.08 31.92
N ASP A 149 5.16 11.07 31.29
CA ASP A 149 5.69 12.43 31.15
C ASP A 149 5.50 13.28 32.44
N GLN A 150 4.85 12.76 33.49
CA GLN A 150 4.62 13.44 34.78
C GLN A 150 5.45 12.88 35.95
N LEU A 151 6.34 11.91 35.68
CA LEU A 151 7.33 11.36 36.61
C LEU A 151 8.73 11.87 36.24
#